data_AF-A0A8T0XM13-F1
#
_entry.id   AF-A0A8T0XM13-F1
#
_cell.length_a   1.000
_cell.length_b   1.000
_cell.length_c   1.000
_cell.angle_alpha   90.00
_cell.angle_beta   90.00
_cell.angle_gamma   90.00
#
_symmetry.space_group_name_H-M   'P 1'
#
loop_
_entity.id
_entity.type
_entity.pdbx_description
1 polymer ?
#
loop_
_entity_poly.entity_id
_entity_poly.type
_entity_poly.pdbx_seq_one_letter_code
_entity_poly.pdbx_strand_id
1 'polypeptide(L)'
;MYSDASRILNDALVEVVSHCRPGSKILDICEVGDSIITKKAAAYKKKSVSKPKGIAFPTSVSVNNILCNFCPLATDETTLKEKDIVKIEMACHVAGYIVVSVYTHVVSGEPITGRLADTIGATKKAADIITKIAKPGIKMKDLTDIIQKVAAAFDCKSLEIFRCQQLKCYDGAQPIKSLSSGCDDDDDFVLEHGKAYSIDIAMATGDPKLEFLEKGHPTIYKRNLVERNAELKEDSLDPVLSEIREKFPSMPFPSRLASA
;
A
#
# COMPACT_ATOMS: atom_id res chain seq x y z
N MET A 1 4.83 -19.03 0.76
CA MET A 1 4.17 -18.09 -0.17
C MET A 1 4.16 -16.68 0.41
N TYR A 2 3.48 -16.39 1.53
CA TYR A 2 3.61 -15.06 2.19
C TYR A 2 5.08 -14.68 2.48
N SER A 3 5.87 -15.60 3.05
CA SER A 3 7.30 -15.38 3.29
C SER A 3 8.11 -15.11 2.01
N ASP A 4 7.78 -15.80 0.92
CA ASP A 4 8.45 -15.65 -0.38
C ASP A 4 8.11 -14.29 -1.02
N ALA A 5 6.83 -13.90 -0.98
CA ALA A 5 6.36 -12.61 -1.44
C ALA A 5 6.95 -11.47 -0.59
N SER A 6 7.03 -11.65 0.73
CA SER A 6 7.63 -10.67 1.66
C SER A 6 9.11 -10.44 1.36
N ARG A 7 9.89 -11.49 1.04
CA ARG A 7 11.29 -11.31 0.63
C ARG A 7 11.41 -10.47 -0.64
N ILE A 8 10.57 -10.74 -1.65
CA ILE A 8 10.57 -9.95 -2.89
C ILE A 8 10.23 -8.49 -2.60
N LEU A 9 9.20 -8.26 -1.79
CA LEU A 9 8.75 -6.91 -1.44
C LEU A 9 9.82 -6.14 -0.65
N ASN A 10 10.44 -6.77 0.35
CA ASN A 10 11.48 -6.15 1.17
C ASN A 10 12.72 -5.79 0.36
N ASP A 11 13.15 -6.68 -0.55
CA ASP A 11 14.27 -6.39 -1.46
C ASP A 11 13.97 -5.16 -2.33
N ALA A 12 12.73 -5.05 -2.83
CA ALA A 12 12.31 -3.90 -3.63
C ALA A 12 12.25 -2.61 -2.79
N LEU A 13 11.73 -2.69 -1.57
CA LEU A 13 11.63 -1.55 -0.66
C LEU A 13 13.02 -0.96 -0.32
N VAL A 14 14.00 -1.81 -0.03
CA VAL A 14 15.38 -1.36 0.25
C VAL A 14 15.94 -0.55 -0.92
N GLU A 15 15.72 -1.03 -2.15
CA GLU A 15 16.19 -0.34 -3.35
C GLU A 15 15.43 0.97 -3.60
N VAL A 16 14.11 0.98 -3.43
CA VAL A 16 13.27 2.18 -3.57
C VAL A 16 13.71 3.26 -2.58
N VAL A 17 13.95 2.91 -1.31
CA VAL A 17 14.47 3.84 -0.31
C VAL A 17 15.84 4.38 -0.71
N SER A 18 16.70 3.56 -1.33
CA SER A 18 18.04 3.98 -1.81
C SER A 18 17.97 5.09 -2.88
N HIS A 19 16.85 5.18 -3.61
CA HIS A 19 16.57 6.16 -4.65
C HIS A 19 15.84 7.42 -4.14
N CYS A 20 15.35 7.43 -2.90
CA CYS A 20 14.71 8.59 -2.28
C CYS A 20 15.75 9.65 -1.88
N ARG A 21 16.21 10.44 -2.86
CA ARG A 21 17.24 11.48 -2.69
C ARG A 21 16.71 12.83 -3.18
N PRO A 22 17.28 13.95 -2.70
CA PRO A 22 16.92 15.27 -3.24
C PRO A 22 17.13 15.30 -4.76
N GLY A 23 16.14 15.80 -5.49
CA GLY A 23 16.13 15.88 -6.95
C GLY A 23 15.63 14.62 -7.66
N SER A 24 15.48 13.48 -6.98
CA SER A 24 14.90 12.28 -7.59
C SER A 24 13.44 12.53 -8.00
N LYS A 25 13.09 12.18 -9.24
CA LYS A 25 11.69 12.21 -9.69
C LYS A 25 10.89 11.12 -8.99
N ILE A 26 9.68 11.46 -8.54
CA ILE A 26 8.79 10.50 -7.88
C ILE A 26 8.38 9.37 -8.84
N LEU A 27 8.18 9.69 -10.12
CA LEU A 27 7.88 8.71 -11.17
C LEU A 27 8.97 7.63 -11.26
N ASP A 28 10.22 8.04 -11.40
CA ASP A 28 11.36 7.12 -11.52
C ASP A 28 11.44 6.17 -10.32
N ILE A 29 11.21 6.69 -9.10
CA ILE A 29 11.19 5.89 -7.86
C ILE A 29 10.06 4.82 -7.91
N CYS A 30 8.87 5.20 -8.38
CA CYS A 30 7.76 4.27 -8.51
C CYS A 30 8.05 3.17 -9.56
N GLU A 31 8.62 3.55 -10.71
CA GLU A 31 8.99 2.61 -11.76
C GLU A 31 10.09 1.63 -11.33
N VAL A 32 11.07 2.10 -10.55
CA VAL A 32 12.10 1.24 -9.95
C VAL A 32 11.45 0.14 -9.08
N GLY A 33 10.54 0.52 -8.18
CA GLY A 33 9.85 -0.43 -7.32
C GLY A 33 9.06 -1.48 -8.11
N ASP A 34 8.25 -1.02 -9.08
CA ASP A 34 7.43 -1.89 -9.93
C ASP A 34 8.31 -2.84 -10.78
N SER A 35 9.42 -2.32 -11.33
CA SER A 35 10.38 -3.09 -12.12
C SER A 35 11.03 -4.22 -11.31
N ILE A 36 11.45 -3.92 -10.08
CA ILE A 36 12.12 -4.90 -9.22
C ILE A 36 11.17 -6.01 -8.79
N ILE A 37 9.94 -5.65 -8.34
CA ILE A 37 8.93 -6.65 -7.98
C ILE A 37 8.66 -7.55 -9.18
N THR A 38 8.44 -6.96 -10.37
CA THR A 38 8.14 -7.71 -11.60
C THR A 38 9.28 -8.67 -11.96
N LYS A 39 10.53 -8.20 -11.99
CA LYS A 39 11.71 -9.01 -12.33
C LYS A 39 11.93 -10.14 -11.31
N LYS A 40 11.88 -9.85 -10.01
CA LYS A 40 12.10 -10.84 -8.95
C LYS A 40 10.96 -11.86 -8.90
N ALA A 41 9.71 -11.43 -9.07
CA ALA A 41 8.57 -12.33 -9.16
C ALA A 41 8.68 -13.25 -10.39
N ALA A 42 9.08 -12.73 -11.55
CA ALA A 42 9.31 -13.55 -12.75
C ALA A 42 10.41 -14.60 -12.52
N ALA A 43 11.53 -14.20 -11.90
CA ALA A 43 12.65 -15.08 -11.57
C ALA A 43 12.35 -16.12 -10.47
N TYR A 44 11.31 -15.90 -9.66
CA TYR A 44 10.92 -16.84 -8.61
C TYR A 44 10.44 -18.18 -9.20
N LYS A 45 11.24 -19.23 -8.99
CA LYS A 45 10.98 -20.60 -9.45
C LYS A 45 10.85 -21.54 -8.26
N LYS A 46 9.61 -21.95 -7.94
CA LYS A 46 9.31 -23.04 -7.01
C LYS A 46 8.38 -24.01 -7.71
N LYS A 47 8.71 -25.31 -7.70
CA LYS A 47 8.05 -26.38 -8.49
C LYS A 47 6.52 -26.45 -8.32
N SER A 48 5.95 -25.83 -7.29
CA SER A 48 4.51 -25.82 -6.97
C SER A 48 3.76 -24.54 -7.40
N VAL A 49 4.37 -23.63 -8.17
CA VAL A 49 3.76 -22.33 -8.52
C VAL A 49 3.65 -22.16 -10.03
N SER A 50 2.60 -22.73 -10.62
CA SER A 50 2.06 -22.31 -11.93
C SER A 50 1.13 -21.10 -11.83
N LYS A 51 0.91 -20.60 -10.60
CA LYS A 51 -0.05 -19.53 -10.29
C LYS A 51 0.56 -18.13 -10.49
N PRO A 52 -0.28 -17.10 -10.74
CA PRO A 52 0.16 -15.72 -10.92
C PRO A 52 1.00 -15.16 -9.76
N LYS A 53 1.94 -14.28 -10.10
CA LYS A 53 2.88 -13.63 -9.18
C LYS A 53 3.29 -12.26 -9.75
N GLY A 54 3.56 -11.30 -8.89
CA GLY A 54 3.91 -9.95 -9.32
C GLY A 54 3.46 -8.87 -8.34
N ILE A 55 3.13 -7.71 -8.90
CA ILE A 55 2.63 -6.54 -8.18
C ILE A 55 1.20 -6.82 -7.71
N ALA A 56 0.93 -6.58 -6.43
CA ALA A 56 -0.42 -6.64 -5.85
C ALA A 56 -1.00 -5.24 -5.58
N PHE A 57 -0.13 -4.24 -5.48
CA PHE A 57 -0.47 -2.82 -5.40
C PHE A 57 0.74 -2.05 -5.95
N PRO A 58 0.55 -1.11 -6.89
CA PRO A 58 1.68 -0.44 -7.52
C PRO A 58 2.45 0.40 -6.51
N THR A 59 3.75 0.53 -6.78
CA THR A 59 4.61 1.40 -6.00
C THR A 59 4.06 2.82 -6.03
N SER A 60 3.79 3.34 -4.84
CA SER A 60 3.22 4.66 -4.62
C SER A 60 4.05 5.41 -3.60
N VAL A 61 4.30 6.69 -3.85
CA VAL A 61 5.27 7.49 -3.09
C VAL A 61 4.61 8.82 -2.73
N SER A 62 4.08 8.89 -1.51
CA SER A 62 3.28 10.02 -1.04
C SER A 62 4.11 10.96 -0.17
N VAL A 63 4.26 12.20 -0.59
CA VAL A 63 5.20 13.18 0.01
C VAL A 63 4.48 14.10 0.98
N ASN A 64 5.08 14.33 2.15
CA ASN A 64 4.63 15.28 3.17
C ASN A 64 3.16 15.10 3.55
N ASN A 65 2.31 16.09 3.26
CA ASN A 65 0.89 16.11 3.56
C ASN A 65 0.05 15.22 2.64
N ILE A 66 0.61 14.70 1.54
CA ILE A 66 -0.08 13.71 0.71
C ILE A 66 -0.08 12.41 1.49
N LEU A 67 -1.27 11.90 1.78
CA LEU A 67 -1.44 10.80 2.71
C LEU A 67 -1.03 9.43 2.13
N CYS A 68 -1.60 9.06 0.98
CA CYS A 68 -1.43 7.74 0.37
C CYS A 68 -1.66 7.80 -1.15
N ASN A 69 -1.45 6.67 -1.83
CA ASN A 69 -1.86 6.41 -3.22
C ASN A 69 -1.32 7.39 -4.28
N PHE A 70 -0.28 8.17 -3.96
CA PHE A 70 0.34 9.02 -4.97
C PHE A 70 1.17 8.18 -5.95
N CYS A 71 0.58 7.93 -7.11
CA CYS A 71 1.13 7.10 -8.16
C CYS A 71 1.17 7.94 -9.45
N PRO A 72 2.29 8.64 -9.73
CA PRO A 72 2.33 9.65 -10.79
C PRO A 72 2.05 9.08 -12.19
N LEU A 73 1.49 9.94 -13.05
CA LEU A 73 1.42 9.72 -14.50
C LEU A 73 2.80 9.90 -15.14
N ALA A 74 2.96 9.43 -16.38
CA ALA A 74 4.22 9.56 -17.13
C ALA A 74 4.65 11.02 -17.39
N THR A 75 3.72 11.98 -17.26
CA THR A 75 3.97 13.42 -17.46
C THR A 75 4.28 14.16 -16.15
N ASP A 76 4.31 13.47 -15.01
CA ASP A 76 4.59 14.07 -13.72
C ASP A 76 6.09 14.33 -13.53
N GLU A 77 6.43 15.58 -13.26
CA GLU A 77 7.82 16.05 -13.10
C GLU A 77 8.17 16.35 -11.63
N THR A 78 7.34 15.92 -10.68
CA THR A 78 7.54 16.20 -9.25
C THR A 78 8.80 15.49 -8.75
N THR A 79 9.64 16.24 -8.05
CA THR A 79 10.91 15.78 -7.48
C THR A 79 10.92 15.90 -5.97
N LEU A 80 11.65 14.98 -5.32
CA LEU A 80 11.87 15.03 -3.88
C LEU A 80 12.81 16.16 -3.49
N LYS A 81 12.59 16.74 -2.32
CA LYS A 81 13.43 17.77 -1.72
C LYS A 81 14.12 17.26 -0.46
N GLU A 82 15.22 17.90 -0.10
CA GLU A 82 15.87 17.69 1.19
C GLU A 82 14.85 17.92 2.33
N LYS A 83 14.80 17.00 3.29
CA LYS A 83 13.87 16.92 4.43
C LYS A 83 12.42 16.58 4.08
N ASP A 84 12.10 16.23 2.84
CA ASP A 84 10.78 15.68 2.53
C ASP A 84 10.55 14.36 3.28
N ILE A 85 9.29 14.13 3.65
CA ILE A 85 8.84 12.89 4.27
C ILE A 85 8.14 12.08 3.21
N VAL A 86 8.65 10.90 2.93
CA VAL A 86 8.16 10.03 1.87
C VAL A 86 7.52 8.80 2.48
N LYS A 87 6.26 8.56 2.11
CA LYS A 87 5.51 7.36 2.47
C LYS A 87 5.47 6.45 1.25
N ILE A 88 6.20 5.35 1.31
CA ILE A 88 6.37 4.39 0.23
C ILE A 88 5.42 3.22 0.49
N GLU A 89 4.44 3.04 -0.37
CA GLU A 89 3.48 1.94 -0.33
C GLU A 89 3.70 1.00 -1.51
N MET A 90 3.83 -0.29 -1.20
CA MET A 90 4.12 -1.34 -2.19
C MET A 90 3.44 -2.63 -1.76
N ALA A 91 2.95 -3.42 -2.72
CA ALA A 91 2.52 -4.78 -2.44
C ALA A 91 2.93 -5.79 -3.51
N CYS A 92 3.24 -7.00 -3.05
CA CYS A 92 3.61 -8.12 -3.90
C CYS A 92 2.71 -9.32 -3.61
N HIS A 93 2.48 -10.17 -4.60
CA HIS A 93 1.88 -11.48 -4.36
C HIS A 93 2.66 -12.59 -5.04
N VAL A 94 2.63 -13.77 -4.41
CA VAL A 94 3.08 -15.04 -5.01
C VAL A 94 1.95 -16.03 -4.88
N ALA A 95 1.46 -16.55 -6.01
CA ALA A 95 0.32 -17.46 -6.05
C ALA A 95 -0.96 -16.88 -5.39
N GLY A 96 -1.10 -15.56 -5.44
CA GLY A 96 -2.23 -14.82 -4.86
C GLY A 96 -2.16 -14.58 -3.34
N TYR A 97 -1.07 -14.99 -2.67
CA TYR A 97 -0.77 -14.62 -1.30
C TYR A 97 -0.15 -13.22 -1.28
N ILE A 98 -0.94 -12.23 -0.88
CA ILE A 98 -0.59 -10.80 -0.92
C ILE A 98 0.19 -10.41 0.34
N VAL A 99 1.25 -9.63 0.17
CA VAL A 99 1.93 -8.91 1.24
C VAL A 99 1.97 -7.43 0.88
N VAL A 100 1.71 -6.57 1.86
CA VAL A 100 1.69 -5.11 1.71
C VAL A 100 2.72 -4.54 2.69
N SER A 101 3.41 -3.48 2.30
CA SER A 101 4.30 -2.72 3.16
C SER A 101 4.14 -1.24 2.88
N VAL A 102 3.98 -0.46 3.95
CA VAL A 102 4.07 1.00 3.94
C VAL A 102 5.26 1.39 4.81
N TYR A 103 6.15 2.22 4.28
CA TYR A 103 7.34 2.67 4.98
C TYR A 103 7.48 4.19 4.90
N THR A 104 7.73 4.83 6.03
CA THR A 104 8.01 6.26 6.08
C THR A 104 9.51 6.49 6.12
N HIS A 105 10.02 7.24 5.15
CA HIS A 105 11.40 7.66 5.03
C HIS A 105 11.48 9.19 5.08
N VAL A 106 12.59 9.74 5.56
CA VAL A 106 12.87 11.16 5.45
C VAL A 106 14.06 11.32 4.53
N VAL A 107 13.93 12.17 3.52
CA VAL A 107 14.98 12.48 2.53
C VAL A 107 16.02 13.37 3.19
N SER A 108 16.77 12.82 4.14
CA SER A 108 17.86 13.52 4.81
C SER A 108 18.86 12.51 5.39
N GLY A 109 20.13 12.91 5.42
CA GLY A 109 21.18 12.18 6.14
C GLY A 109 21.26 12.55 7.62
N GLU A 110 20.52 13.58 8.05
CA GLU A 110 20.61 14.13 9.40
C GLU A 110 19.45 13.66 10.30
N PRO A 111 19.66 13.61 11.63
CA PRO A 111 18.59 13.35 12.57
C PRO A 111 17.42 14.35 12.44
N ILE A 112 16.20 13.83 12.48
CA ILE A 112 14.99 14.65 12.52
C ILE A 112 14.63 15.06 13.95
N THR A 113 14.05 16.24 14.11
CA THR A 113 13.62 16.78 15.41
C THR A 113 12.24 17.43 15.34
N GLY A 114 11.66 17.74 16.49
CA GLY A 114 10.39 18.45 16.60
C GLY A 114 9.18 17.62 16.18
N ARG A 115 8.10 18.28 15.78
CA ARG A 115 6.79 17.64 15.50
C ARG A 115 6.85 16.52 14.46
N LEU A 116 7.75 16.63 13.49
CA LEU A 116 7.97 15.55 12.52
C LEU A 116 8.54 14.29 13.20
N ALA A 117 9.58 14.46 14.01
CA ALA A 117 10.15 13.35 14.77
C ALA A 117 9.12 12.73 15.71
N ASP A 118 8.24 13.55 16.31
CA ASP A 118 7.16 13.08 17.17
C ASP A 118 6.19 12.17 16.39
N THR A 119 5.71 12.59 15.21
CA THR A 119 4.74 11.79 14.43
C THR A 119 5.33 10.52 13.86
N ILE A 120 6.58 10.55 13.38
CA ILE A 120 7.28 9.33 12.92
C ILE A 120 7.54 8.40 14.10
N GLY A 121 8.01 8.95 15.22
CA GLY A 121 8.24 8.22 16.47
C GLY A 121 6.97 7.56 17.01
N ALA A 122 5.86 8.29 17.01
CA ALA A 122 4.55 7.79 17.43
C ALA A 122 4.08 6.63 16.54
N THR A 123 4.15 6.82 15.21
CA THR A 123 3.77 5.79 14.23
C THR A 123 4.61 4.53 14.42
N LYS A 124 5.94 4.68 14.50
CA LYS A 124 6.86 3.56 14.73
C LYS A 124 6.60 2.86 16.06
N LYS A 125 6.40 3.62 17.13
CA LYS A 125 6.13 3.08 18.47
C LYS A 125 4.83 2.28 18.48
N ALA A 126 3.77 2.78 17.84
CA ALA A 126 2.52 2.06 17.70
C ALA A 126 2.73 0.76 16.92
N ALA A 127 3.37 0.80 15.74
CA ALA A 127 3.68 -0.39 14.96
C ALA A 127 4.47 -1.46 15.75
N ASP A 128 5.46 -1.04 16.55
CA ASP A 128 6.27 -1.95 17.38
C ASP A 128 5.46 -2.59 18.52
N ILE A 129 4.51 -1.86 19.10
CA ILE A 129 3.61 -2.40 20.13
C ILE A 129 2.61 -3.37 19.49
N ILE A 130 1.97 -2.95 18.40
CA ILE A 130 0.97 -3.74 17.68
C ILE A 130 1.58 -5.07 17.22
N THR A 131 2.78 -5.06 16.63
CA THR A 131 3.49 -6.28 16.21
C THR A 131 3.70 -7.29 17.35
N LYS A 132 3.83 -6.81 18.60
CA LYS A 132 4.04 -7.68 19.77
C LYS A 132 2.75 -8.24 20.35
N ILE A 133 1.65 -7.51 20.23
CA ILE A 133 0.37 -7.88 20.87
C ILE A 133 -0.60 -8.53 19.88
N ALA A 134 -0.52 -8.22 18.59
CA ALA A 134 -1.42 -8.72 17.57
C ALA A 134 -1.27 -10.25 17.45
N LYS A 135 -2.26 -10.95 18.00
CA LYS A 135 -2.33 -12.41 18.04
C LYS A 135 -3.80 -12.84 18.05
N PRO A 136 -4.08 -14.12 17.75
CA PRO A 136 -5.45 -14.62 17.81
C PRO A 136 -6.11 -14.34 19.17
N GLY A 137 -7.37 -13.89 19.14
CA GLY A 137 -8.15 -13.55 20.34
C GLY A 137 -8.12 -12.08 20.75
N ILE A 138 -7.23 -11.25 20.18
CA ILE A 138 -7.25 -9.80 20.41
C ILE A 138 -8.37 -9.14 19.60
N LYS A 139 -9.10 -8.23 20.24
CA LYS A 139 -10.12 -7.42 19.57
C LYS A 139 -9.49 -6.27 18.80
N MET A 140 -10.13 -5.88 17.71
CA MET A 140 -9.72 -4.71 16.92
C MET A 140 -9.78 -3.43 17.72
N LYS A 141 -10.80 -3.27 18.57
CA LYS A 141 -10.89 -2.15 19.50
C LYS A 141 -9.65 -2.00 20.39
N ASP A 142 -9.12 -3.10 20.92
CA ASP A 142 -7.93 -3.03 21.79
C ASP A 142 -6.70 -2.49 21.04
N LEU A 143 -6.55 -2.88 19.77
CA LEU A 143 -5.48 -2.37 18.91
C LEU A 143 -5.66 -0.87 18.62
N THR A 144 -6.88 -0.46 18.26
CA THR A 144 -7.25 0.94 18.01
C THR A 144 -7.01 1.82 19.23
N ASP A 145 -7.46 1.40 20.42
CA ASP A 145 -7.27 2.12 21.68
C ASP A 145 -5.79 2.34 21.99
N ILE A 146 -4.94 1.34 21.70
CA ILE A 146 -3.50 1.44 21.89
C ILE A 146 -2.88 2.44 20.92
N ILE A 147 -3.26 2.38 19.64
CA ILE A 147 -2.77 3.34 18.62
C ILE A 147 -3.15 4.77 19.03
N GLN A 148 -4.39 4.99 19.47
CA GLN A 148 -4.85 6.31 19.94
C GLN A 148 -4.10 6.78 21.18
N LYS A 149 -3.85 5.90 22.16
CA LYS A 149 -3.04 6.23 23.34
C LYS A 149 -1.61 6.61 22.99
N VAL A 150 -0.99 5.88 22.05
CA VAL A 150 0.36 6.22 21.56
C VAL A 150 0.33 7.55 20.83
N ALA A 151 -0.62 7.79 19.94
CA ALA A 151 -0.75 9.06 19.24
C ALA A 151 -0.84 10.23 20.23
N ALA A 152 -1.73 10.13 21.23
CA ALA A 152 -1.90 11.15 22.27
C ALA A 152 -0.62 11.40 23.10
N ALA A 153 0.16 10.35 23.39
CA ALA A 153 1.41 10.49 24.16
C ALA A 153 2.49 11.30 23.43
N PHE A 154 2.42 11.39 22.09
CA PHE A 154 3.30 12.20 21.25
C PHE A 154 2.61 13.48 20.75
N ASP A 155 1.47 13.84 21.33
CA ASP A 155 0.61 14.94 20.88
C ASP A 155 0.19 14.83 19.40
N CYS A 156 0.13 13.61 18.86
CA CYS A 156 -0.28 13.33 17.49
C CYS A 156 -1.73 12.85 17.44
N LYS A 157 -2.31 12.80 16.24
CA LYS A 157 -3.65 12.25 15.99
C LYS A 157 -3.53 11.01 15.11
N SER A 158 -4.23 9.94 15.45
CA SER A 158 -4.35 8.77 14.58
C SER A 158 -5.40 9.06 13.50
N LEU A 159 -5.11 8.66 12.26
CA LEU A 159 -6.05 8.78 11.15
C LEU A 159 -6.90 7.51 11.10
N GLU A 160 -8.22 7.66 11.30
CA GLU A 160 -9.14 6.52 11.42
C GLU A 160 -9.43 5.81 10.10
N ILE A 161 -9.06 6.42 8.96
CA ILE A 161 -9.37 5.90 7.64
C ILE A 161 -8.51 4.71 7.20
N PHE A 162 -7.40 4.43 7.91
CA PHE A 162 -6.54 3.27 7.65
C PHE A 162 -6.59 2.35 8.84
N ARG A 163 -7.08 1.13 8.60
CA ARG A 163 -7.20 0.11 9.61
C ARG A 163 -7.04 -1.29 8.99
N CYS A 164 -7.20 -2.31 9.81
CA CYS A 164 -6.81 -3.68 9.57
C CYS A 164 -7.63 -4.35 8.46
N GLN A 165 -6.96 -4.97 7.50
CA GLN A 165 -7.62 -5.74 6.44
C GLN A 165 -7.20 -7.20 6.53
N GLN A 166 -8.18 -8.10 6.51
CA GLN A 166 -7.90 -9.52 6.38
C GLN A 166 -7.45 -9.85 4.95
N LEU A 167 -6.20 -10.29 4.81
CA LEU A 167 -5.62 -10.67 3.52
C LEU A 167 -6.02 -12.09 3.15
N LYS A 168 -6.98 -12.22 2.23
CA LYS A 168 -7.38 -13.52 1.66
C LYS A 168 -6.51 -13.87 0.45
N CYS A 169 -6.14 -15.15 0.33
CA CYS A 169 -5.43 -15.64 -0.85
C CYS A 169 -6.35 -15.57 -2.07
N TYR A 170 -5.87 -14.94 -3.13
CA TYR A 170 -6.55 -14.92 -4.43
C TYR A 170 -6.22 -16.19 -5.22
N ASP A 171 -7.22 -16.97 -5.62
CA ASP A 171 -7.01 -18.21 -6.38
C ASP A 171 -7.20 -18.06 -7.90
N GLY A 172 -7.64 -16.89 -8.37
CA GLY A 172 -7.95 -16.65 -9.78
C GLY A 172 -9.41 -16.82 -10.17
N ALA A 173 -10.25 -17.44 -9.33
CA ALA A 173 -11.62 -17.83 -9.67
C ALA A 173 -12.69 -16.98 -8.98
N GLN A 174 -12.43 -16.54 -7.76
CA GLN A 174 -13.29 -15.60 -7.05
C GLN A 174 -12.76 -14.19 -7.27
N PRO A 175 -13.62 -13.16 -7.51
CA PRO A 175 -13.23 -11.79 -7.27
C PRO A 175 -12.39 -11.70 -6.00
N ILE A 176 -11.38 -10.84 -5.97
CA ILE A 176 -11.05 -10.22 -4.68
C ILE A 176 -12.32 -9.45 -4.33
N LYS A 177 -13.33 -10.10 -3.72
CA LYS A 177 -14.28 -9.45 -2.83
C LYS A 177 -13.38 -8.56 -2.02
N SER A 178 -13.59 -7.27 -2.21
CA SER A 178 -12.58 -6.23 -2.12
C SER A 178 -11.69 -6.38 -0.89
N LEU A 179 -10.58 -5.66 -0.83
CA LEU A 179 -9.91 -5.45 0.46
C LEU A 179 -10.89 -4.91 1.55
N SER A 180 -12.14 -4.57 1.18
CA SER A 180 -13.35 -4.46 2.01
C SER A 180 -13.75 -5.76 2.73
N SER A 181 -14.23 -5.74 3.96
CA SER A 181 -14.58 -4.68 4.91
C SER A 181 -15.00 -5.45 6.16
N GLY A 182 -14.90 -4.81 7.32
CA GLY A 182 -15.54 -5.29 8.54
C GLY A 182 -14.60 -5.69 9.68
N CYS A 183 -13.28 -5.64 9.51
CA CYS A 183 -12.40 -5.66 10.69
C CYS A 183 -12.44 -4.30 11.42
N ASP A 184 -12.63 -3.24 10.65
CA ASP A 184 -12.43 -1.85 11.10
C ASP A 184 -13.74 -1.14 11.42
N ASP A 185 -14.83 -1.65 10.85
CA ASP A 185 -16.21 -1.22 11.08
C ASP A 185 -16.86 -2.00 12.24
N ASP A 186 -16.18 -3.04 12.75
CA ASP A 186 -16.65 -3.90 13.84
C ASP A 186 -15.63 -3.89 14.97
N ASP A 187 -15.89 -3.06 15.98
CA ASP A 187 -15.11 -2.98 17.22
C ASP A 187 -14.96 -4.35 17.92
N ASP A 188 -15.92 -5.26 17.71
CA ASP A 188 -15.93 -6.61 18.26
C ASP A 188 -15.24 -7.64 17.37
N PHE A 189 -14.69 -7.24 16.22
CA PHE A 189 -13.89 -8.13 15.39
C PHE A 189 -12.69 -8.66 16.17
N VAL A 190 -12.49 -9.97 16.12
CA VAL A 190 -11.40 -10.68 16.79
C VAL A 190 -10.44 -11.25 15.76
N LEU A 191 -9.15 -11.03 15.95
CA LEU A 191 -8.13 -11.67 15.13
C LEU A 191 -8.20 -13.20 15.30
N GLU A 192 -8.21 -13.93 14.20
CA GLU A 192 -8.38 -15.38 14.18
C GLU A 192 -7.06 -16.12 13.88
N HIS A 193 -6.96 -17.36 14.37
CA HIS A 193 -5.84 -18.24 14.05
C HIS A 193 -5.83 -18.63 12.57
N GLY A 194 -4.64 -18.68 11.96
CA GLY A 194 -4.47 -19.12 10.58
C GLY A 194 -4.93 -18.13 9.51
N LYS A 195 -5.24 -16.88 9.90
CA LYS A 195 -5.55 -15.79 8.98
C LYS A 195 -4.36 -14.84 8.85
N ALA A 196 -4.32 -14.10 7.75
CA ALA A 196 -3.34 -13.04 7.52
C ALA A 196 -4.06 -11.69 7.54
N TYR A 197 -3.37 -10.67 8.05
CA TYR A 197 -3.89 -9.32 8.20
C TYR A 197 -2.83 -8.31 7.77
N SER A 198 -3.24 -7.21 7.16
CA SER A 198 -2.45 -5.98 7.05
C SER A 198 -3.00 -4.98 8.04
N ILE A 199 -2.16 -4.49 8.95
CA ILE A 199 -2.52 -3.41 9.88
C ILE A 199 -1.77 -2.18 9.44
N ASP A 200 -2.52 -1.19 8.97
CA ASP A 200 -1.97 0.09 8.54
C ASP A 200 -2.14 1.14 9.64
N ILE A 201 -1.11 1.96 9.86
CA ILE A 201 -1.07 2.94 10.94
C ILE A 201 -0.61 4.26 10.34
N ALA A 202 -1.50 5.24 10.34
CA ALA A 202 -1.20 6.59 9.92
C ALA A 202 -1.47 7.58 11.07
N MET A 203 -0.57 8.55 11.22
CA MET A 203 -0.68 9.60 12.22
C MET A 203 -0.40 10.97 11.60
N ALA A 204 -0.99 12.00 12.19
CA ALA A 204 -0.82 13.39 11.81
C ALA A 204 -0.33 14.23 13.00
N THR A 205 0.43 15.28 12.68
CA THR A 205 0.85 16.31 13.64
C THR A 205 -0.29 17.26 14.04
N GLY A 206 -1.38 17.28 13.27
CA GLY A 206 -2.48 18.26 13.39
C GLY A 206 -3.87 17.63 13.19
N ASP A 207 -4.81 18.41 12.66
CA ASP A 207 -6.20 17.98 12.41
C ASP A 207 -6.23 16.75 11.49
N PRO A 208 -6.88 15.65 11.89
CA PRO A 208 -6.97 14.43 11.09
C PRO A 208 -7.95 14.54 9.90
N LYS A 209 -8.57 15.70 9.66
CA LYS A 209 -9.49 15.88 8.52
C LYS A 209 -8.77 15.67 7.19
N LEU A 210 -9.36 14.82 6.36
CA LEU A 210 -8.84 14.48 5.04
C LEU A 210 -9.69 15.08 3.95
N GLU A 211 -9.02 15.57 2.92
CA GLU A 211 -9.62 16.15 1.74
C GLU A 211 -8.93 15.58 0.51
N PHE A 212 -9.68 15.43 -0.57
CA PHE A 212 -9.07 15.11 -1.86
C PHE A 212 -8.19 16.27 -2.30
N LEU A 213 -7.06 15.95 -2.93
CA LEU A 213 -6.22 16.98 -3.52
C LEU A 213 -7.04 17.72 -4.58
N GLU A 214 -7.10 19.05 -4.49
CA GLU A 214 -7.78 19.90 -5.50
C GLU A 214 -7.24 19.66 -6.92
N LYS A 215 -5.97 19.27 -7.00
CA LYS A 215 -5.26 18.90 -8.22
C LYS A 215 -4.69 17.50 -8.06
N GLY A 216 -5.42 16.51 -8.57
CA GLY A 216 -5.01 15.11 -8.56
C GLY A 216 -6.15 14.23 -9.04
N HIS A 217 -5.93 13.53 -10.15
CA HIS A 217 -6.86 12.49 -10.58
C HIS A 217 -6.44 11.15 -9.95
N PRO A 218 -7.40 10.29 -9.58
CA PRO A 218 -7.07 8.91 -9.24
C PRO A 218 -6.27 8.28 -10.38
N THR A 219 -5.11 7.71 -10.05
CA THR A 219 -4.25 7.02 -11.02
C THR A 219 -4.12 5.53 -10.72
N ILE A 220 -4.65 5.05 -9.60
CA ILE A 220 -4.68 3.63 -9.27
C ILE A 220 -6.12 3.14 -9.42
N TYR A 221 -6.29 2.06 -10.18
CA TYR A 221 -7.57 1.45 -10.46
C TYR A 221 -7.52 -0.04 -10.13
N LYS A 222 -8.69 -0.61 -9.87
CA LYS A 222 -8.86 -2.06 -9.71
C LYS A 222 -10.14 -2.47 -10.41
N ARG A 223 -10.08 -3.59 -11.15
CA ARG A 223 -11.26 -4.14 -11.80
C ARG A 223 -12.28 -4.62 -10.77
N ASN A 224 -13.53 -4.18 -10.90
CA ASN A 224 -14.65 -4.82 -10.20
C ASN A 224 -14.98 -6.14 -10.91
N LEU A 225 -14.80 -7.27 -10.23
CA LEU A 225 -15.06 -8.60 -10.80
C LEU A 225 -16.46 -9.14 -10.43
N VAL A 226 -17.21 -8.42 -9.58
CA VAL A 226 -18.56 -8.79 -9.14
C VAL A 226 -19.60 -8.32 -10.15
N GLU A 227 -19.48 -7.08 -10.61
CA GLU A 227 -20.35 -6.48 -11.64
C GLU A 227 -19.84 -6.83 -13.03
N ARG A 228 -19.98 -8.10 -13.41
CA ARG A 228 -19.36 -8.63 -14.63
C ARG A 228 -19.92 -8.08 -15.96
N ASN A 229 -21.10 -7.44 -15.96
CA ASN A 229 -21.87 -7.21 -17.18
C ASN A 229 -22.57 -5.82 -17.24
N ALA A 230 -21.88 -4.74 -16.94
CA ALA A 230 -22.27 -3.47 -17.56
C ALA A 230 -21.68 -3.49 -18.98
N GLU A 231 -22.49 -3.83 -19.99
CA GLU A 231 -22.10 -3.65 -21.39
C GLU A 231 -21.80 -2.15 -21.58
N LEU A 232 -20.51 -1.82 -21.59
CA LEU A 232 -20.08 -0.48 -21.97
C LEU A 232 -20.44 -0.31 -23.44
N LYS A 233 -21.30 0.67 -23.72
CA LYS A 233 -21.89 0.88 -25.05
C LYS A 233 -20.92 1.53 -26.05
N GLU A 234 -19.64 1.62 -25.70
CA GLU A 234 -18.65 2.38 -26.45
C GLU A 234 -17.52 1.46 -26.91
N ASP A 235 -17.62 1.03 -28.17
CA ASP A 235 -16.65 0.14 -28.83
C ASP A 235 -15.21 0.70 -28.82
N SER A 236 -15.04 2.02 -28.66
CA SER A 236 -13.75 2.70 -28.56
C SER A 236 -12.92 2.26 -27.34
N LEU A 237 -13.58 1.77 -26.28
CA LEU A 237 -12.95 1.38 -25.02
C LEU A 237 -12.51 -0.09 -25.00
N ASP A 238 -12.98 -0.91 -25.93
CA ASP A 238 -12.70 -2.35 -25.96
C ASP A 238 -11.20 -2.69 -26.03
N PRO A 239 -10.34 -1.97 -26.79
CA PRO A 239 -8.91 -2.24 -26.81
C PRO A 239 -8.26 -2.04 -25.43
N VAL A 240 -8.57 -0.91 -24.78
CA VAL A 240 -8.03 -0.55 -23.46
C VAL A 240 -8.51 -1.54 -22.39
N LEU A 241 -9.80 -1.88 -22.41
CA LEU A 241 -10.37 -2.85 -21.46
C LEU A 241 -9.79 -4.25 -21.67
N SER A 242 -9.54 -4.65 -22.92
CA SER A 242 -8.91 -5.94 -23.24
C SER A 242 -7.48 -6.01 -22.71
N GLU A 243 -6.70 -4.93 -22.91
CA GLU A 243 -5.36 -4.82 -22.34
C GLU A 243 -5.38 -4.89 -20.80
N ILE A 244 -6.27 -4.12 -20.15
CA ILE A 244 -6.43 -4.14 -18.69
C ILE A 244 -6.83 -5.54 -18.22
N ARG A 245 -7.69 -6.26 -18.97
CA ARG A 245 -8.11 -7.61 -18.62
C ARG A 245 -6.97 -8.61 -18.65
N GLU A 246 -6.09 -8.47 -19.63
CA GLU A 246 -4.92 -9.33 -19.83
C GLU A 246 -3.79 -9.02 -18.83
N LYS A 247 -3.40 -7.76 -18.72
CA LYS A 247 -2.28 -7.31 -17.86
C LYS A 247 -2.65 -7.32 -16.38
N PHE A 248 -3.87 -6.90 -16.04
CA PHE A 248 -4.31 -6.66 -14.67
C PHE A 248 -5.60 -7.42 -14.36
N PRO A 249 -5.54 -8.76 -14.30
CA PRO A 249 -6.75 -9.58 -14.20
C PRO A 249 -7.57 -9.32 -12.92
N SER A 250 -6.94 -8.88 -11.84
CA SER A 250 -7.60 -8.73 -10.52
C SER A 250 -6.91 -7.77 -9.54
N MET A 251 -5.61 -7.56 -9.68
CA MET A 251 -4.85 -6.70 -8.78
C MET A 251 -5.03 -5.21 -9.16
N PRO A 252 -4.98 -4.30 -8.19
CA PRO A 252 -4.79 -2.88 -8.42
C PRO A 252 -3.63 -2.61 -9.40
N PHE A 253 -3.82 -1.63 -10.27
CA PHE A 253 -2.84 -1.23 -11.28
C PHE A 253 -2.84 0.29 -11.46
N PRO A 254 -1.70 0.89 -11.81
CA PRO A 254 -1.62 2.31 -12.07
C PRO A 254 -1.92 2.59 -13.55
N SER A 255 -2.58 3.71 -13.83
CA SER A 255 -2.95 4.13 -15.18
C SER A 255 -1.74 4.30 -16.09
N ARG A 256 -0.55 4.64 -15.56
CA ARG A 256 0.70 4.70 -16.33
C ARG A 256 1.13 3.37 -16.98
N LEU A 257 0.57 2.23 -16.56
CA LEU A 257 0.87 0.91 -17.13
C LEU A 257 -0.24 0.36 -18.05
N ALA A 258 -1.34 1.10 -18.23
CA ALA A 258 -2.38 0.81 -19.20
C ALA A 258 -2.25 1.80 -20.37
N SER A 259 -2.32 1.33 -21.61
CA SER A 259 -2.40 2.24 -22.75
C SER A 259 -3.73 2.98 -22.69
N ALA A 260 -3.70 4.30 -22.57
CA ALA A 260 -4.84 5.19 -22.65
C ALA A 260 -4.59 6.23 -23.74
#